data_AF-A0A075I2U3-F1
#
_entry.id   AF-A0A075I2U3-F1
#
_cell.length_a   1.000
_cell.length_b   1.000
_cell.length_c   1.000
_cell.angle_alpha   90.00
_cell.angle_beta   90.00
_cell.angle_gamma   90.00
#
_symmetry.space_group_name_H-M   'P 1'
#
loop_
_entity.id
_entity.type
_entity.pdbx_description
1 polymer ?
#
loop_
_entity_poly.entity_id
_entity_poly.type
_entity_poly.pdbx_seq_one_letter_code
_entity_poly.pdbx_strand_id
1 'polypeptide(L)'
;MKSDKKLASSVTGIDCSWNLATTAFKKTFSGIPRKLPPLLAGNPVNYSKLNKLTTVEALAAAVYILGDSDMATTLLDKFKWGHTFFALNKNILQDYSKAESESDIIEICQEYRLFV
;
A
#
# COMPACT_ATOMS: atom_id res chain seq x y z
N MET A 1 -8.76 -1.23 4.99
CA MET A 1 -8.58 -1.81 6.35
C MET A 1 -8.84 -3.30 6.33
N LYS A 2 -8.49 -4.02 7.40
CA LYS A 2 -8.78 -5.46 7.53
C LYS A 2 -10.27 -5.80 7.36
N SER A 3 -11.17 -4.89 7.74
CA SER A 3 -12.62 -5.00 7.53
C SER A 3 -13.03 -5.09 6.05
N ASP A 4 -12.25 -4.52 5.12
CA ASP A 4 -12.52 -4.57 3.68
C ASP A 4 -12.47 -6.01 3.11
N LYS A 5 -11.82 -6.95 3.82
CA LYS A 5 -11.82 -8.37 3.46
C LYS A 5 -13.23 -8.99 3.45
N LYS A 6 -14.18 -8.39 4.17
CA LYS A 6 -15.61 -8.78 4.15
C LYS A 6 -16.34 -8.27 2.91
N LEU A 7 -15.80 -7.25 2.25
CA LEU A 7 -16.44 -6.52 1.14
C LEU A 7 -15.88 -6.89 -0.23
N ALA A 8 -14.65 -7.42 -0.29
CA ALA A 8 -13.98 -7.78 -1.52
C ALA A 8 -13.22 -9.11 -1.39
N SER A 9 -13.24 -9.91 -2.46
CA SER A 9 -12.51 -11.18 -2.58
C SER A 9 -11.18 -11.06 -3.34
N SER A 10 -10.89 -9.88 -3.90
CA SER A 10 -9.68 -9.64 -4.71
C SER A 10 -9.21 -8.19 -4.59
N VAL A 11 -7.91 -7.98 -4.82
CA VAL A 11 -7.31 -6.65 -4.99
C VAL A 11 -6.89 -6.47 -6.45
N THR A 12 -7.26 -5.34 -7.05
CA THR A 12 -6.92 -5.01 -8.44
C THR A 12 -5.93 -3.85 -8.47
N GLY A 13 -4.77 -4.07 -9.09
CA GLY A 13 -3.78 -3.02 -9.37
C GLY A 13 -3.97 -2.47 -10.78
N ILE A 14 -4.02 -1.15 -10.93
CA ILE A 14 -4.02 -0.49 -12.25
C ILE A 14 -2.59 -0.08 -12.57
N ASP A 15 -1.93 -0.84 -13.45
CA ASP A 15 -0.52 -0.62 -13.77
C ASP A 15 -0.34 0.57 -14.72
N CYS A 16 0.36 1.60 -14.25
CA CYS A 16 0.72 2.77 -15.04
C CYS A 16 1.92 3.49 -14.42
N SER A 17 2.61 4.32 -15.21
CA SER A 17 3.65 5.18 -14.66
C SER A 17 3.05 6.32 -13.84
N TRP A 18 3.82 6.85 -12.89
CA TRP A 18 3.42 8.02 -12.10
C TRP A 18 3.12 9.26 -12.96
N ASN A 19 3.71 9.37 -14.15
CA ASN A 19 3.44 10.46 -15.09
C ASN A 19 2.04 10.35 -15.73
N LEU A 20 1.50 9.14 -15.82
CA LEU A 20 0.19 8.87 -16.43
C LEU A 20 -0.90 8.64 -15.39
N ALA A 21 -0.57 8.48 -14.11
CA ALA A 21 -1.51 8.15 -13.05
C ALA A 21 -2.76 9.07 -13.03
N THR A 22 -2.58 10.39 -13.07
CA THR A 22 -3.70 11.34 -13.08
C THR A 22 -4.65 11.10 -14.25
N THR A 23 -4.13 10.75 -15.44
CA THR A 23 -4.95 10.46 -16.61
C THR A 23 -5.57 9.06 -16.55
N ALA A 24 -4.82 8.06 -16.06
CA ALA A 24 -5.31 6.69 -15.90
C ALA A 24 -6.51 6.62 -14.93
N PHE A 25 -6.42 7.33 -13.81
CA PHE A 25 -7.48 7.38 -12.78
C PHE A 25 -8.64 8.33 -13.10
N LYS A 26 -8.64 9.02 -14.27
CA LYS A 26 -9.86 9.66 -14.80
C LYS A 26 -10.87 8.64 -15.34
N LYS A 27 -10.43 7.42 -15.64
CA LYS A 27 -11.32 6.34 -16.07
C LYS A 27 -12.07 5.78 -14.88
N THR A 28 -13.32 5.38 -15.10
CA THR A 28 -14.10 4.64 -14.11
C THR A 28 -13.67 3.18 -14.10
N PHE A 29 -13.38 2.65 -12.91
CA PHE A 29 -13.11 1.24 -12.69
C PHE A 29 -14.22 0.63 -11.84
N SER A 30 -14.58 -0.63 -12.10
CA SER A 30 -15.50 -1.38 -11.27
C SER A 30 -14.81 -1.84 -9.98
N GLY A 31 -15.61 -2.08 -8.94
CA GLY A 31 -15.12 -2.48 -7.61
C GLY A 31 -15.20 -1.35 -6.59
N ILE A 32 -14.60 -1.60 -5.43
CA ILE A 32 -14.65 -0.68 -4.29
C ILE A 32 -13.35 0.13 -4.26
N PRO A 33 -13.39 1.45 -4.55
CA PRO A 33 -12.18 2.27 -4.52
C PRO A 33 -11.67 2.42 -3.08
N ARG A 34 -10.37 2.24 -2.90
CA ARG A 34 -9.64 2.44 -1.65
C ARG A 34 -8.33 3.15 -1.93
N LYS A 35 -7.99 4.11 -1.06
CA LYS A 35 -6.67 4.75 -1.04
C LYS A 35 -5.82 4.03 0.01
N LEU A 36 -4.59 3.66 -0.34
CA LEU A 36 -3.64 3.15 0.65
C LEU A 36 -3.25 4.26 1.62
N PRO A 37 -3.04 3.93 2.91
CA PRO A 37 -2.41 4.86 3.83
C PRO A 37 -0.95 5.14 3.43
N PRO A 38 -0.35 6.23 3.93
CA PRO A 38 0.96 6.67 3.49
C PRO A 38 2.08 5.65 3.74
N LEU A 39 2.89 5.38 2.72
CA LEU A 39 3.99 4.42 2.80
C LEU A 39 5.21 4.91 2.00
N LEU A 40 6.40 4.54 2.44
CA LEU A 40 7.66 4.84 1.77
C LEU A 40 7.96 3.80 0.69
N ALA A 41 8.36 4.26 -0.49
CA ALA A 41 8.81 3.37 -1.56
C ALA A 41 10.18 2.72 -1.23
N GLY A 42 10.27 1.41 -1.39
CA GLY A 42 11.52 0.64 -1.34
C GLY A 42 12.15 0.43 -2.72
N ASN A 43 11.43 0.70 -3.80
CA ASN A 43 11.95 0.58 -5.15
C ASN A 43 13.11 1.57 -5.46
N PRO A 44 14.07 1.21 -6.33
CA PRO A 44 15.26 2.05 -6.60
C PRO A 44 14.95 3.41 -7.25
N VAL A 45 13.84 3.53 -7.98
CA VAL A 45 13.49 4.75 -8.73
C VAL A 45 12.97 5.84 -7.79
N ASN A 46 12.22 5.44 -6.77
CA ASN A 46 11.56 6.35 -5.85
C ASN A 46 11.91 6.05 -4.39
N TYR A 47 13.10 5.49 -4.13
CA TYR A 47 13.52 5.09 -2.79
C TYR A 47 13.24 6.18 -1.75
N SER A 48 12.62 5.76 -0.66
CA SER A 48 12.16 6.58 0.47
C SER A 48 11.23 7.75 0.13
N LYS A 49 10.72 7.86 -1.09
CA LYS A 49 9.69 8.86 -1.43
C LYS A 49 8.34 8.36 -0.96
N LEU A 50 7.62 9.23 -0.25
CA LEU A 50 6.29 8.95 0.26
C LEU A 50 5.30 8.76 -0.90
N ASN A 51 4.50 7.70 -0.83
CA ASN A 51 3.41 7.36 -1.76
C ASN A 51 3.81 7.10 -3.21
N LYS A 52 5.10 7.09 -3.54
CA LYS A 52 5.59 6.80 -4.90
C LYS A 52 5.89 5.31 -5.09
N LEU A 53 4.94 4.49 -4.66
CA LEU A 53 4.99 3.04 -4.74
C LEU A 53 4.95 2.58 -6.21
N THR A 54 5.57 1.45 -6.49
CA THR A 54 5.29 0.62 -7.67
C THR A 54 3.96 -0.09 -7.51
N THR A 55 3.40 -0.60 -8.61
CA THR A 55 2.18 -1.41 -8.59
C THR A 55 2.32 -2.63 -7.66
N VAL A 56 3.49 -3.30 -7.65
CA VAL A 56 3.72 -4.46 -6.76
C VAL A 56 3.82 -4.07 -5.28
N GLU A 57 4.45 -2.94 -4.94
CA GLU A 57 4.48 -2.44 -3.56
C GLU A 57 3.08 -2.06 -3.07
N ALA A 58 2.28 -1.42 -3.93
CA ALA A 58 0.90 -1.10 -3.61
C ALA A 58 0.05 -2.36 -3.38
N LEU A 59 0.20 -3.39 -4.23
CA LEU A 59 -0.47 -4.68 -4.03
C LEU A 59 -0.02 -5.37 -2.73
N ALA A 60 1.30 -5.41 -2.48
CA ALA A 60 1.86 -6.01 -1.28
C ALA A 60 1.37 -5.30 -0.01
N ALA A 61 1.35 -3.96 -0.01
CA ALA A 61 0.80 -3.17 1.08
C ALA A 61 -0.69 -3.47 1.33
N ALA A 62 -1.49 -3.53 0.25
CA ALA A 62 -2.91 -3.80 0.35
C ALA A 62 -3.19 -5.17 0.96
N VAL A 63 -2.55 -6.24 0.46
CA VAL A 63 -2.77 -7.59 1.01
C VAL A 63 -2.21 -7.74 2.42
N TYR A 64 -1.10 -7.06 2.75
CA TYR A 64 -0.59 -7.01 4.12
C TYR A 64 -1.60 -6.39 5.09
N ILE A 65 -2.17 -5.22 4.75
CA ILE A 65 -3.19 -4.53 5.57
C ILE A 65 -4.49 -5.36 5.68
N LEU A 66 -4.82 -6.15 4.64
CA LEU A 66 -5.93 -7.11 4.66
C LEU A 66 -5.64 -8.37 5.49
N GLY A 67 -4.43 -8.49 6.05
CA GLY A 67 -4.01 -9.57 6.94
C GLY A 67 -3.38 -10.77 6.25
N ASP A 68 -2.84 -10.61 5.04
CA ASP A 68 -2.10 -11.64 4.31
C ASP A 68 -0.65 -11.20 4.05
N SER A 69 0.17 -11.28 5.10
CA SER A 69 1.59 -10.92 5.06
C SER A 69 2.42 -11.88 4.20
N ASP A 70 2.00 -13.13 4.10
CA ASP A 70 2.72 -14.17 3.35
C ASP A 70 2.57 -13.93 1.84
N MET A 71 1.37 -13.56 1.38
CA MET A 71 1.16 -13.13 0.01
C MET A 71 1.92 -11.82 -0.29
N ALA A 72 1.94 -10.86 0.65
CA ALA A 72 2.72 -9.64 0.49
C ALA A 72 4.21 -9.95 0.25
N THR A 73 4.76 -10.86 1.05
CA THR A 73 6.15 -11.32 0.95
C THR A 73 6.40 -12.02 -0.39
N THR A 74 5.52 -12.96 -0.77
CA THR A 74 5.59 -13.69 -2.05
C THR A 74 5.58 -12.76 -3.27
N LEU A 75 4.83 -11.65 -3.21
CA LEU A 75 4.80 -10.65 -4.28
C LEU A 75 6.14 -9.93 -4.44
N LEU A 76 6.73 -9.50 -3.33
CA LEU A 76 7.94 -8.69 -3.32
C LEU A 76 9.24 -9.50 -3.44
N ASP A 77 9.24 -10.78 -3.06
CA ASP A 77 10.41 -11.66 -3.18
C ASP A 77 10.87 -11.89 -4.64
N LYS A 78 10.00 -11.59 -5.61
CA LYS A 78 10.35 -11.59 -7.04
C LYS A 78 11.29 -10.45 -7.43
N PHE A 79 11.47 -9.47 -6.54
CA PHE A 79 12.25 -8.26 -6.79
C PHE A 79 13.43 -8.20 -5.83
N LYS A 80 14.64 -7.99 -6.36
CA LYS A 80 15.88 -7.90 -5.55
C LYS A 80 15.79 -6.86 -4.43
N TRP A 81 15.00 -5.80 -4.60
CA TRP A 81 14.80 -4.71 -3.64
C TRP A 81 13.53 -4.89 -2.78
N GLY A 82 12.75 -5.97 -2.95
CA GLY A 82 11.46 -6.14 -2.27
C GLY A 82 11.56 -6.09 -0.74
N HIS A 83 12.62 -6.68 -0.19
CA HIS A 83 12.92 -6.63 1.24
C HIS A 83 13.09 -5.20 1.78
N THR A 84 13.57 -4.26 0.95
CA THR A 84 13.76 -2.85 1.32
C THR A 84 12.42 -2.17 1.63
N PHE A 85 11.35 -2.50 0.88
CA PHE A 85 10.02 -1.95 1.14
C PHE A 85 9.52 -2.34 2.54
N PHE A 86 9.68 -3.61 2.92
CA PHE A 86 9.32 -4.06 4.27
C PHE A 86 10.22 -3.45 5.34
N ALA A 87 11.54 -3.34 5.09
CA ALA A 87 12.46 -2.74 6.05
C ALA A 87 12.08 -1.27 6.37
N LEU A 88 11.69 -0.49 5.36
CA LEU A 88 11.26 0.90 5.53
C LEU A 88 9.93 1.04 6.27
N ASN A 89 8.99 0.10 6.08
CA ASN A 89 7.61 0.26 6.51
C ASN A 89 7.15 -0.77 7.56
N LYS A 90 8.06 -1.56 8.14
CA LYS A 90 7.73 -2.70 9.00
C LYS A 90 6.74 -2.34 10.11
N ASN A 91 7.07 -1.33 10.91
CA ASN A 91 6.28 -0.97 12.08
C ASN A 91 4.93 -0.38 11.65
N ILE A 92 4.94 0.56 10.69
CA ILE A 92 3.71 1.23 10.27
C ILE A 92 2.74 0.29 9.53
N LEU A 93 3.25 -0.67 8.75
CA LEU A 93 2.42 -1.73 8.14
C LEU A 93 1.78 -2.62 9.21
N GLN A 94 2.53 -2.95 10.27
CA GLN A 94 2.00 -3.71 11.40
C GLN A 94 0.88 -2.92 12.10
N ASP A 95 1.04 -1.61 12.29
CA ASP A 95 0.02 -0.77 12.92
C ASP A 95 -1.21 -0.59 12.02
N TYR A 96 -1.02 -0.32 10.72
CA TYR A 96 -2.11 -0.27 9.74
C TYR A 96 -2.89 -1.59 9.65
N SER A 97 -2.25 -2.74 9.86
CA SER A 97 -2.93 -4.05 9.86
C SER A 97 -3.87 -4.27 11.06
N LYS A 98 -3.68 -3.48 12.13
CA LYS A 98 -4.49 -3.52 13.35
C LYS A 98 -5.58 -2.45 13.37
N ALA A 99 -5.48 -1.42 12.53
CA ALA A 99 -6.46 -0.35 12.43
C ALA A 99 -7.85 -0.88 12.04
N GLU A 100 -8.87 -0.45 12.80
CA GLU A 100 -10.28 -0.80 12.60
C GLU A 100 -11.09 0.35 12.01
N SER A 101 -10.57 1.58 12.11
CA SER A 101 -11.24 2.80 11.65
C SER A 101 -10.34 3.76 10.87
N GLU A 102 -10.94 4.71 10.15
CA GLU A 102 -10.19 5.76 9.44
C GLU A 102 -9.48 6.70 10.42
N SER A 103 -10.07 6.91 11.60
CA SER A 103 -9.48 7.67 12.69
C SER A 103 -8.18 7.04 13.17
N ASP A 104 -8.13 5.71 13.32
CA ASP A 104 -6.91 5.00 13.71
C ASP A 104 -5.78 5.22 12.69
N ILE A 105 -6.12 5.21 11.39
CA ILE A 105 -5.15 5.48 10.33
C ILE A 105 -4.60 6.91 10.45
N ILE A 106 -5.45 7.89 10.75
CA ILE A 106 -5.05 9.28 10.94
C ILE A 106 -4.11 9.41 12.15
N GLU A 107 -4.46 8.78 13.28
CA GLU A 107 -3.63 8.78 14.50
C GLU A 107 -2.26 8.15 14.24
N ILE A 108 -2.22 6.97 13.60
CA ILE A 108 -0.96 6.32 13.20
C ILE A 108 -0.15 7.25 12.29
N CYS A 109 -0.77 7.92 11.31
CA CYS A 109 -0.03 8.85 10.44
C CYS A 109 0.58 10.03 11.24
N GLN A 110 -0.13 10.54 12.24
CA GLN A 110 0.37 11.62 13.11
C GLN A 110 1.56 11.16 13.96
N GLU A 111 1.48 9.97 14.56
CA GLU A 111 2.56 9.38 15.36
C GLU A 111 3.86 9.21 14.54
N TYR A 112 3.73 8.74 13.30
CA TYR A 112 4.85 8.56 12.37
C TYR A 112 5.23 9.86 11.62
N ARG A 113 4.55 10.99 11.91
CA ARG A 113 4.75 12.30 11.27
C ARG A 113 4.68 12.26 9.74
N LEU A 114 3.78 11.44 9.21
CA LEU A 114 3.50 11.32 7.78
C LEU A 114 2.38 12.29 7.40
N PHE A 115 2.78 13.48 6.95
CA PHE A 115 1.86 14.48 6.40
C PHE A 115 1.83 14.33 4.87
N VAL A 116 0.64 14.10 4.30
CA VAL A 116 0.42 13.92 2.85
C VAL A 116 -0.50 15.01 2.32
#